data_AF-A0A2T0PUJ6-F1
#
_entry.id   AF-A0A2T0PUJ6-F1
#
_cell.length_a   1.000
_cell.length_b   1.000
_cell.length_c   1.000
_cell.angle_alpha   90.00
_cell.angle_beta   90.00
_cell.angle_gamma   90.00
#
_symmetry.space_group_name_H-M   'P 1'
#
loop_
_entity.id
_entity.type
_entity.pdbx_description
1 polymer ?
#
loop_
_entity_poly.entity_id
_entity_poly.type
_entity_poly.pdbx_seq_one_letter_code
_entity_poly.pdbx_strand_id
1 'polypeptide(L)'
;MPCYHCGVRQTDPVRGPSAWKRGVRGDRQVLICPDCQLGHDWKGDLDRCVACNSTFLVSRLGEIECRGCGTVRPQHHQPPRPDPAPSALADEVARALDRALAGLARF
;
A
#
# COMPACT_ATOMS: atom_id res chain seq x y z
N MET A 1 13.44 -3.43 -4.71
CA MET A 1 12.16 -3.78 -5.38
C MET A 1 12.48 -4.36 -6.76
N PRO A 2 11.92 -5.52 -7.12
CA PRO A 2 12.04 -6.04 -8.49
C PRO A 2 11.13 -5.29 -9.47
N CYS A 3 11.36 -5.49 -10.77
CA CYS A 3 10.46 -5.08 -11.84
C CYS A 3 9.10 -5.74 -11.66
N TYR A 4 8.04 -4.97 -11.80
CA TYR A 4 6.67 -5.47 -11.67
C TYR A 4 6.32 -6.54 -12.72
N HIS A 5 6.81 -6.41 -13.96
CA HIS A 5 6.48 -7.35 -15.03
C HIS A 5 7.33 -8.62 -15.03
N CYS A 6 8.65 -8.47 -14.99
CA CYS A 6 9.56 -9.61 -15.18
C CYS A 6 10.30 -10.05 -13.91
N GLY A 7 10.12 -9.36 -12.78
CA GLY A 7 10.76 -9.72 -11.51
C GLY A 7 12.26 -9.42 -11.43
N VAL A 8 12.91 -8.95 -12.50
CA VAL A 8 14.34 -8.59 -12.48
C VAL A 8 14.61 -7.53 -11.42
N ARG A 9 15.74 -7.59 -10.72
CA ARG A 9 16.10 -6.60 -9.69
C ARG A 9 16.95 -5.51 -10.31
N GLN A 10 16.72 -4.27 -9.86
CA GLN A 10 17.65 -3.19 -10.17
C GLN A 10 19.02 -3.53 -9.58
N THR A 11 20.03 -3.65 -10.44
CA THR A 11 21.44 -3.68 -10.05
C THR A 11 21.90 -2.27 -9.67
N ASP A 12 23.03 -2.19 -8.97
CA ASP A 12 23.52 -0.97 -8.33
C ASP A 12 23.36 0.27 -9.25
N PRO A 13 22.57 1.29 -8.85
CA PRO A 13 22.31 2.43 -9.71
C PRO A 13 23.61 3.21 -9.95
N VAL A 14 24.04 3.25 -11.21
CA VAL A 14 25.08 4.18 -11.65
C VAL A 14 24.66 5.62 -11.36
N ARG A 15 25.64 6.48 -11.05
CA ARG A 15 25.39 7.88 -10.72
C ARG A 15 24.67 8.57 -11.89
N GLY A 16 23.49 9.12 -11.63
CA GLY A 16 22.70 9.83 -12.64
C GLY A 16 21.22 9.41 -12.66
N PRO A 17 20.46 9.82 -13.69
CA PRO A 17 19.07 9.46 -13.85
C PRO A 17 18.92 7.94 -14.00
N SER A 18 18.12 7.34 -13.13
CA SER A 18 17.80 5.91 -13.22
C SER A 18 17.02 5.62 -14.52
N ALA A 19 17.51 4.67 -15.31
CA ALA A 19 16.79 4.16 -16.49
C ALA A 19 15.48 3.43 -16.12
N TRP A 20 15.34 3.00 -14.87
CA TRP A 20 14.11 2.41 -14.35
C TRP A 20 13.05 3.47 -14.11
N LYS A 21 11.82 3.19 -14.57
CA LYS A 21 10.67 4.05 -14.32
C LYS A 21 9.94 3.62 -13.05
N ARG A 22 9.37 4.61 -12.38
CA ARG A 22 8.55 4.47 -11.17
C ARG A 22 7.11 4.83 -11.50
N GLY A 23 6.19 4.13 -10.88
CA GLY A 23 4.75 4.41 -10.93
C GLY A 23 4.04 3.80 -9.73
N VAL A 24 2.72 3.92 -9.71
CA VAL A 24 1.87 3.31 -8.69
C VAL A 24 0.90 2.35 -9.36
N ARG A 25 0.67 1.18 -8.76
CA ARG A 25 -0.34 0.22 -9.18
C ARG A 25 -1.06 -0.34 -7.97
N GLY A 26 -2.38 -0.23 -7.93
CA GLY A 26 -3.17 -0.68 -6.77
C GLY A 26 -2.66 -0.05 -5.48
N ASP A 27 -2.37 1.25 -5.53
CA ASP A 27 -1.84 2.08 -4.45
C ASP A 27 -0.42 1.75 -3.95
N ARG A 28 0.28 0.80 -4.59
CA ARG A 28 1.66 0.41 -4.23
C ARG A 28 2.67 0.98 -5.21
N GLN A 29 3.81 1.44 -4.67
CA GLN A 29 4.95 1.86 -5.48
C GLN A 29 5.53 0.67 -6.25
N VAL A 30 5.67 0.80 -7.57
CA VAL A 30 6.29 -0.21 -8.44
C VAL A 30 7.46 0.36 -9.25
N LEU A 31 8.33 -0.54 -9.71
CA LEU A 31 9.43 -0.26 -10.62
C LEU A 31 9.25 -1.03 -11.93
N ILE A 32 9.63 -0.42 -13.05
CA ILE A 32 9.61 -1.04 -14.38
C ILE A 32 11.02 -0.97 -14.97
N CYS A 33 11.59 -2.12 -15.32
CA CYS A 33 12.93 -2.19 -15.92
C CYS A 33 12.93 -1.65 -17.35
N PRO A 34 14.08 -1.21 -17.88
CA PRO A 34 14.20 -0.68 -19.24
C PRO A 34 13.64 -1.61 -20.32
N ASP A 35 13.88 -2.92 -20.23
CA ASP A 35 13.41 -3.89 -21.23
C ASP A 35 11.88 -3.98 -21.25
N CYS A 36 11.24 -4.04 -20.08
CA CYS A 36 9.79 -4.02 -19.97
C CYS A 36 9.18 -2.68 -20.39
N GLN A 37 9.94 -1.58 -20.35
CA GLN A 37 9.47 -0.29 -20.86
C GLN A 37 9.36 -0.26 -22.39
N LEU A 38 10.16 -1.06 -23.10
CA LEU A 38 10.20 -1.11 -24.56
C LEU A 38 9.17 -2.09 -25.13
N GLY A 39 8.97 -3.24 -24.47
CA GLY A 39 8.15 -4.33 -24.99
C GLY A 39 6.68 -4.31 -24.61
N HIS A 40 6.26 -3.50 -23.63
CA HIS A 40 4.90 -3.49 -23.10
C HIS A 40 4.38 -2.06 -22.96
N ASP A 41 3.07 -1.83 -23.10
CA ASP A 41 2.43 -0.58 -22.66
C ASP A 41 2.33 -0.54 -21.13
N TRP A 42 3.49 -0.48 -20.49
CA TRP A 42 3.63 -0.49 -19.04
C TRP A 42 2.91 0.68 -18.36
N LYS A 43 2.63 1.77 -19.09
CA LYS A 43 1.86 2.91 -18.55
C LYS A 43 0.37 2.60 -18.47
N GLY A 44 -0.14 1.69 -19.31
CA GLY A 44 -1.52 1.21 -19.27
C GLY A 44 -1.86 0.54 -17.94
N ASP A 45 -0.91 -0.15 -17.34
CA ASP A 45 -1.07 -0.89 -16.08
C ASP A 45 -0.91 -0.05 -14.81
N LEU A 46 -0.55 1.23 -14.95
CA LEU A 46 -0.34 2.14 -13.81
C LEU A 46 -1.62 2.89 -13.46
N ASP A 47 -1.77 3.16 -12.17
CA ASP A 47 -2.78 4.05 -11.66
C ASP A 47 -2.59 5.45 -12.26
N ARG A 48 -3.71 6.14 -12.49
CA ARG A 48 -3.73 7.48 -13.09
C ARG A 48 -4.22 8.50 -12.08
N CYS A 49 -3.69 9.71 -12.17
CA CYS A 49 -4.19 10.84 -11.41
C CYS A 49 -5.62 11.16 -11.81
N VAL A 50 -6.54 11.21 -10.86
CA VAL A 50 -7.95 11.57 -11.11
C VAL A 50 -8.14 13.01 -11.60
N ALA A 51 -7.16 13.89 -11.34
CA ALA A 51 -7.23 15.30 -11.72
C ALA A 51 -6.63 15.61 -13.10
N CYS A 52 -5.47 15.02 -13.46
CA CYS A 52 -4.75 15.33 -14.70
C CYS A 52 -4.44 14.11 -15.58
N ASN A 53 -4.91 12.93 -15.21
CA ASN A 53 -4.69 11.66 -15.93
C ASN A 53 -3.23 11.20 -16.07
N SER A 54 -2.28 11.88 -15.42
CA SER A 54 -0.86 11.50 -15.40
C SER A 54 -0.63 10.18 -14.65
N THR A 55 0.31 9.36 -15.13
CA THR A 55 0.80 8.14 -14.47
C THR A 55 2.04 8.39 -13.60
N PHE A 56 2.53 9.63 -13.52
CA PHE A 56 3.67 10.00 -12.68
C PHE A 56 3.24 10.16 -11.22
N LEU A 57 2.80 9.05 -10.64
CA LEU A 57 2.37 8.95 -9.25
C LEU A 57 3.51 8.42 -8.37
N VAL A 58 3.54 8.87 -7.12
CA VAL A 58 4.49 8.42 -6.10
C VAL A 58 3.74 8.06 -4.84
N SER A 59 3.96 6.85 -4.34
CA SER A 59 3.33 6.33 -3.12
C SER A 59 4.29 6.48 -1.94
N ARG A 60 3.90 7.25 -0.90
CA ARG A 60 4.70 7.55 0.30
C ARG A 60 3.80 7.66 1.52
N LEU A 61 4.20 7.00 2.61
CA LEU A 61 3.59 7.15 3.95
C LEU A 61 2.05 7.05 3.97
N GLY A 62 1.45 6.14 3.19
CA GLY A 62 -0.01 5.99 3.16
C GLY A 62 -0.73 6.95 2.20
N GLU A 63 0.01 7.78 1.47
CA GLU A 63 -0.54 8.70 0.46
C GLU A 63 0.05 8.42 -0.92
N ILE A 64 -0.62 8.97 -1.93
CA ILE A 64 -0.22 8.97 -3.33
C ILE A 64 -0.26 10.39 -3.85
N GLU A 65 0.89 10.87 -4.29
CA GLU A 65 1.12 12.21 -4.83
C GLU A 65 1.31 12.13 -6.35
N CYS A 66 0.59 12.98 -7.09
CA CYS A 66 0.81 13.18 -8.52
C CYS A 66 1.92 14.20 -8.76
N ARG A 67 3.01 13.80 -9.42
CA ARG A 67 4.12 14.70 -9.78
C ARG A 67 3.79 15.66 -10.92
N GLY A 68 2.71 15.42 -11.65
CA GLY A 68 2.28 16.28 -12.75
C GLY A 68 1.51 17.52 -12.29
N CYS A 69 0.59 17.37 -11.34
CA CYS A 69 -0.30 18.46 -10.89
C CYS A 69 -0.29 18.70 -9.38
N GLY A 70 0.44 17.90 -8.60
CA GLY A 70 0.54 18.03 -7.14
C GLY A 70 -0.63 17.45 -6.35
N THR A 71 -1.67 16.91 -7.00
CA THR A 71 -2.81 16.30 -6.29
C THR A 71 -2.35 15.14 -5.41
N VAL A 72 -2.76 15.16 -4.15
CA VAL A 72 -2.49 14.10 -3.16
C VAL A 72 -3.80 13.40 -2.83
N ARG A 73 -3.76 12.07 -2.72
CA ARG A 73 -4.87 11.26 -2.22
C ARG A 73 -4.36 10.21 -1.21
N PRO A 74 -5.17 9.81 -0.23
CA PRO A 74 -4.83 8.66 0.59
C PRO A 74 -4.75 7.38 -0.27
N GLN A 75 -3.92 6.45 0.16
CA GLN A 75 -3.97 5.06 -0.32
C GLN A 75 -5.27 4.44 0.19
N HIS A 76 -5.90 3.61 -0.61
CA HIS A 76 -6.94 2.70 -0.12
C HIS A 76 -6.25 1.60 0.68
N HIS A 77 -5.89 1.91 1.91
CA HIS A 77 -5.56 0.90 2.88
C HIS A 77 -6.87 0.20 3.24
N GLN A 78 -7.11 -0.97 2.64
CA GLN A 78 -8.03 -1.90 3.26
C GLN A 78 -7.29 -2.44 4.49
N PRO A 79 -7.69 -2.06 5.72
CA PRO A 79 -7.07 -2.67 6.89
C PRO A 79 -7.20 -4.18 6.75
N PRO A 80 -6.19 -4.97 7.18
CA PRO A 80 -6.35 -6.41 7.25
C PRO A 80 -7.65 -6.66 8.00
N ARG A 81 -8.55 -7.46 7.39
CA ARG A 81 -9.79 -7.85 8.06
C ARG A 81 -9.33 -8.47 9.39
N PRO A 82 -9.76 -7.95 10.55
CA PRO A 82 -9.32 -8.50 11.82
C PRO A 82 -9.66 -9.99 11.79
N ASP A 83 -8.68 -10.82 12.13
CA ASP A 83 -8.96 -12.24 12.34
C ASP A 83 -10.12 -12.32 13.33
N PRO A 84 -11.14 -13.17 13.08
CA PRO A 84 -12.19 -13.36 14.05
C PRO A 84 -11.53 -13.81 15.35
N ALA A 85 -11.63 -12.98 16.39
CA ALA A 85 -11.08 -13.33 17.69
C ALA A 85 -11.61 -14.70 18.10
N PRO A 86 -10.78 -15.60 18.67
CA PRO A 86 -11.28 -16.87 19.17
C PRO A 86 -12.32 -16.57 20.24
N SER A 87 -13.59 -16.91 19.96
CA SER A 87 -14.75 -16.55 20.79
C SER A 87 -14.60 -16.98 22.25
N ALA A 88 -13.87 -18.09 22.48
CA ALA A 88 -13.55 -18.60 23.81
C ALA A 88 -12.81 -17.59 24.71
N LEU A 89 -11.88 -16.81 24.16
CA LEU A 89 -11.15 -15.78 24.94
C LEU A 89 -12.06 -14.59 25.25
N ALA A 90 -12.91 -14.19 24.30
CA ALA A 90 -13.88 -13.12 24.52
C ALA A 90 -14.89 -13.49 25.63
N ASP A 91 -15.35 -14.75 25.63
CA ASP A 91 -16.26 -15.28 26.64
C ASP A 91 -15.62 -15.33 28.04
N GLU A 92 -14.34 -15.70 28.12
CA GLU A 92 -13.60 -15.71 29.39
C GLU A 92 -13.43 -14.31 29.97
N VAL A 93 -13.05 -13.33 29.12
CA VAL A 93 -12.92 -11.93 29.50
C VAL A 93 -14.25 -11.35 29.97
N ALA A 94 -15.35 -11.63 29.25
CA ALA A 94 -16.69 -11.18 29.66
C ALA A 94 -17.05 -11.71 31.06
N ARG A 95 -16.84 -13.01 31.31
CA ARG A 95 -17.09 -13.63 32.63
C ARG A 95 -16.19 -13.08 33.73
N ALA A 96 -14.98 -12.65 33.40
CA ALA A 96 -14.05 -12.04 34.36
C ALA A 96 -14.49 -10.61 34.72
N LEU A 97 -14.92 -9.83 33.72
CA LEU A 97 -15.46 -8.49 33.92
C LEU A 97 -16.72 -8.52 34.77
N ASP A 98 -17.65 -9.44 34.53
CA ASP A 98 -18.87 -9.59 35.33
C ASP A 98 -18.56 -9.85 36.81
N ARG A 99 -17.57 -10.71 37.08
CA ARG A 99 -17.11 -11.01 38.46
C ARG A 99 -16.49 -9.79 39.13
N ALA A 100 -15.67 -9.02 38.40
CA ALA A 100 -15.03 -7.81 38.93
C ALA A 100 -16.07 -6.73 39.24
N LEU A 101 -17.00 -6.48 38.32
CA LEU A 101 -18.06 -5.49 38.49
C LEU A 101 -19.03 -5.88 39.62
N ALA A 102 -19.39 -7.16 39.75
CA ALA A 102 -20.19 -7.65 40.87
C ALA A 102 -19.46 -7.54 42.21
N GLY A 103 -18.13 -7.67 42.23
CA GLY A 103 -17.31 -7.45 43.42
C GLY A 103 -17.28 -5.98 43.86
N LEU A 104 -17.25 -5.05 42.90
CA LEU A 104 -17.28 -3.60 43.17
C LEU A 104 -18.64 -3.11 43.69
N ALA A 105 -19.75 -3.74 43.28
CA ALA A 105 -21.09 -3.38 43.74
C ALA A 105 -21.45 -3.89 45.16
N ARG A 106 -20.55 -4.64 45.80
CA ARG A 106 -20.72 -5.21 47.16
C ARG A 106 -20.00 -4.40 48.26
N PHE A 107 -19.39 -3.28 47.89
CA PHE A 107 -18.83 -2.27 48.79
C PHE A 107 -19.61 -0.96 48.64
#